data_AF-A0A6N8IHV1-F1
#
_entry.id   AF-A0A6N8IHV1-F1
#
_cell.length_a   1.000
_cell.length_b   1.000
_cell.length_c   1.000
_cell.angle_alpha   90.00
_cell.angle_beta   90.00
_cell.angle_gamma   90.00
#
_symmetry.space_group_name_H-M   'P 1'
#
loop_
_entity.id
_entity.type
_entity.pdbx_description
1 polymer ?
#
loop_
_entity_poly.entity_id
_entity_poly.type
_entity_poly.pdbx_seq_one_letter_code
_entity_poly.pdbx_strand_id
1 'polypeptide(L)'
;MKRSMLIKAVGVMCAAFVAVAALAGCASQESAATKQQSENRQYMTQVNQTMEDLQSRLDGFTDAVSRGDLVGMRTQADNAYKALDELGKLNVPDDLKDIQQEYVDGTNKLKDALNAYIELYTEIDSATEAQPFDYSTYDQRIADIKSQYDEGIGKLQSGDNKASEKN
;
A
#
# COMPACT_ATOMS: atom_id res chain seq x y z
N MET A 1 27.50 -30.69 -19.61
CA MET A 1 26.34 -30.84 -20.50
C MET A 1 25.57 -29.52 -20.48
N LYS A 2 25.30 -28.98 -21.67
CA LYS A 2 24.16 -28.11 -22.09
C LYS A 2 23.62 -27.11 -21.06
N ARG A 3 23.51 -25.80 -21.31
CA ARG A 3 23.61 -24.92 -22.49
C ARG A 3 23.67 -23.50 -21.87
N SER A 4 24.60 -22.63 -22.28
CA SER A 4 24.35 -21.59 -23.30
C SER A 4 23.12 -20.74 -22.97
N MET A 5 23.11 -19.41 -23.00
CA MET A 5 24.02 -18.43 -23.58
C MET A 5 23.25 -17.08 -23.49
N LEU A 6 23.96 -15.95 -23.42
CA LEU A 6 23.56 -14.68 -24.06
C LEU A 6 22.27 -13.99 -23.55
N ILE A 7 22.44 -13.07 -22.59
CA ILE A 7 21.62 -11.84 -22.55
C ILE A 7 22.57 -10.66 -22.61
N LYS A 8 23.12 -10.42 -23.80
CA LYS A 8 23.56 -9.10 -24.24
C LYS A 8 23.21 -8.96 -25.71
N ALA A 9 22.54 -7.84 -25.99
CA ALA A 9 22.43 -7.13 -27.26
C ALA A 9 21.15 -7.33 -28.09
N VAL A 10 20.76 -6.18 -28.69
CA VAL A 10 19.97 -5.96 -29.91
C VAL A 10 18.45 -5.88 -29.66
N GLY A 11 17.74 -4.75 -29.81
CA GLY A 11 17.96 -3.57 -30.64
C GLY A 11 17.28 -3.72 -32.00
N VAL A 12 16.11 -3.06 -32.20
CA VAL A 12 15.52 -2.66 -33.50
C VAL A 12 15.26 -3.77 -34.54
N MET A 13 13.99 -4.03 -34.90
CA MET A 13 13.58 -4.09 -36.32
C MET A 13 12.05 -4.05 -36.51
N CYS A 14 11.62 -3.09 -37.33
CA CYS A 14 10.28 -2.96 -37.88
C CYS A 14 9.97 -3.99 -39.00
N ALA A 15 8.66 -4.16 -39.24
CA ALA A 15 7.99 -4.38 -40.53
C ALA A 15 7.75 -5.81 -41.07
N ALA A 16 6.45 -6.19 -41.05
CA ALA A 16 5.59 -6.64 -42.18
C ALA A 16 5.87 -8.03 -42.82
N PHE A 17 4.95 -8.89 -43.28
CA PHE A 17 3.66 -8.80 -44.00
C PHE A 17 2.86 -10.13 -43.78
N VAL A 18 1.56 -10.13 -43.43
CA VAL A 18 0.33 -10.30 -44.26
C VAL A 18 -0.11 -11.74 -44.60
N ALA A 19 -1.37 -12.06 -44.24
CA ALA A 19 -2.35 -12.66 -45.15
C ALA A 19 -3.79 -12.34 -44.70
N VAL A 20 -4.58 -11.85 -45.65
CA VAL A 20 -5.93 -11.27 -45.55
C VAL A 20 -6.98 -12.31 -45.96
N ALA A 21 -8.14 -12.30 -45.29
CA ALA A 21 -9.51 -12.36 -45.86
C ALA A 21 -10.48 -13.27 -45.10
N ALA A 22 -11.32 -12.67 -44.24
CA ALA A 22 -12.75 -12.95 -44.21
C ALA A 22 -13.48 -11.75 -43.58
N LEU A 23 -14.47 -11.26 -44.30
CA LEU A 23 -15.17 -9.99 -44.17
C LEU A 23 -16.07 -9.89 -42.93
N ALA A 24 -16.31 -8.63 -42.51
CA ALA A 24 -17.48 -8.16 -41.76
C ALA A 24 -17.63 -8.63 -40.30
N GLY A 25 -16.86 -8.02 -39.40
CA GLY A 25 -17.04 -8.21 -37.95
C GLY A 25 -16.20 -7.30 -37.04
N CYS A 26 -15.76 -6.12 -37.49
CA CYS A 26 -15.23 -5.10 -36.60
C CYS A 26 -16.39 -4.41 -35.87
N ALA A 27 -16.99 -5.06 -34.87
CA ALA A 27 -17.86 -4.42 -33.86
C ALA A 27 -18.41 -5.46 -32.87
N SER A 28 -17.56 -6.06 -32.02
CA SER A 28 -18.08 -6.69 -30.77
C SER A 28 -17.01 -7.14 -29.77
N GLN A 29 -15.72 -7.04 -30.07
CA GLN A 29 -14.66 -7.45 -29.14
C GLN A 29 -13.78 -6.28 -28.70
N GLU A 30 -14.33 -5.06 -28.69
CA GLU A 30 -13.63 -3.83 -28.28
C GLU A 30 -14.25 -3.21 -27.00
N SER A 31 -15.32 -3.81 -26.46
CA SER A 31 -16.20 -3.16 -25.47
C SER A 31 -15.92 -3.52 -24.02
N ALA A 32 -15.39 -4.72 -23.74
CA ALA A 32 -15.16 -5.21 -22.37
C ALA A 32 -13.69 -5.07 -21.94
N ALA A 33 -12.75 -5.54 -22.76
CA ALA A 33 -11.31 -5.48 -22.45
C ALA A 33 -10.80 -4.03 -22.32
N THR A 34 -11.21 -3.13 -23.22
CA THR A 34 -10.86 -1.70 -23.18
C THR A 34 -11.44 -1.01 -21.94
N LYS A 35 -12.68 -1.38 -21.55
CA LYS A 35 -13.36 -0.82 -20.37
C LYS A 35 -12.71 -1.29 -19.08
N GLN A 36 -12.39 -2.59 -18.98
CA GLN A 36 -11.71 -3.18 -17.83
C GLN A 36 -10.29 -2.62 -17.67
N GLN A 37 -9.56 -2.41 -18.76
CA GLN A 37 -8.26 -1.74 -18.72
C GLN A 37 -8.37 -0.25 -18.33
N SER A 38 -9.49 0.41 -18.62
CA SER A 38 -9.75 1.79 -18.15
C SER A 38 -10.06 1.81 -16.65
N GLU A 39 -10.89 0.89 -16.18
CA GLU A 39 -11.26 0.75 -14.77
C GLU A 39 -10.04 0.39 -13.89
N ASN A 40 -9.17 -0.51 -14.35
CA ASN A 40 -7.91 -0.84 -13.67
C ASN A 40 -6.99 0.39 -13.54
N ARG A 41 -6.83 1.19 -14.61
CA ARG A 41 -6.01 2.41 -14.57
C ARG A 41 -6.59 3.47 -13.64
N GLN A 42 -7.91 3.62 -13.62
CA GLN A 42 -8.59 4.54 -12.71
C GLN A 42 -8.41 4.11 -11.25
N TYR A 43 -8.58 2.82 -10.96
CA TYR A 43 -8.33 2.26 -9.63
C TYR A 43 -6.88 2.51 -9.19
N MET A 44 -5.89 2.18 -10.02
CA MET A 44 -4.48 2.41 -9.68
C MET A 44 -4.14 3.88 -9.46
N THR A 45 -4.79 4.80 -10.18
CA THR A 45 -4.62 6.25 -9.95
C THR A 45 -5.13 6.64 -8.56
N GLN A 46 -6.29 6.12 -8.16
CA GLN A 46 -6.88 6.39 -6.85
C GLN A 46 -6.04 5.78 -5.72
N VAL A 47 -5.59 4.54 -5.89
CA VAL A 47 -4.66 3.89 -4.96
C VAL A 47 -3.41 4.75 -4.76
N ASN A 48 -2.77 5.19 -5.84
CA ASN A 48 -1.57 6.04 -5.76
C ASN A 48 -1.83 7.35 -5.01
N GLN A 49 -2.96 8.02 -5.29
CA GLN A 49 -3.35 9.23 -4.57
C GLN A 49 -3.52 8.96 -3.07
N THR A 50 -4.22 7.89 -2.71
CA THR A 50 -4.39 7.52 -1.31
C THR A 50 -3.07 7.14 -0.63
N MET A 51 -2.13 6.52 -1.35
CA MET A 51 -0.80 6.20 -0.81
C MET A 51 0.06 7.45 -0.61
N GLU A 52 0.01 8.43 -1.52
CA GLU A 52 0.66 9.73 -1.35
C GLU A 52 0.08 10.48 -0.14
N ASP A 53 -1.24 10.49 0.00
CA ASP A 53 -1.92 11.07 1.16
C ASP A 53 -1.51 10.36 2.46
N LEU A 54 -1.51 9.02 2.47
CA LEU A 54 -1.06 8.23 3.60
C LEU A 54 0.38 8.56 3.99
N GLN A 55 1.29 8.64 3.02
CA GLN A 55 2.69 9.00 3.25
C GLN A 55 2.80 10.37 3.92
N SER A 56 2.08 11.37 3.40
CA SER A 56 2.04 12.72 3.98
C SER A 56 1.55 12.72 5.44
N ARG A 57 0.56 11.88 5.77
CA ARG A 57 0.09 11.72 7.17
C ARG A 57 1.11 11.00 8.05
N LEU A 58 1.81 9.99 7.55
CA LEU A 58 2.87 9.30 8.28
C LEU A 58 4.09 10.22 8.54
N ASP A 59 4.41 11.09 7.59
CA ASP A 59 5.43 12.14 7.78
C ASP A 59 5.01 13.11 8.88
N GLY A 60 3.75 13.56 8.87
CA GLY A 60 3.17 14.38 9.94
C GLY A 60 3.16 13.68 11.30
N PHE A 61 2.90 12.38 11.34
CA PHE A 61 3.00 11.57 12.56
C PHE A 61 4.44 11.55 13.08
N THR A 62 5.42 11.28 12.22
CA THR A 62 6.86 11.25 12.56
C THR A 62 7.35 12.60 13.09
N ASP A 63 6.86 13.68 12.50
CA ASP A 63 7.13 15.05 12.95
C ASP A 63 6.52 15.32 14.35
N ALA A 64 5.30 14.83 14.62
CA ALA A 64 4.70 14.88 15.95
C ALA A 64 5.47 14.03 16.98
N VAL A 65 5.91 12.83 16.59
CA VAL A 65 6.79 11.96 17.40
C VAL A 65 8.06 12.71 17.80
N SER A 66 8.71 13.37 16.84
CA SER A 66 9.95 14.12 17.06
C SER A 66 9.78 15.29 18.05
N ARG A 67 8.56 15.83 18.18
CA ARG A 67 8.21 16.86 19.16
C ARG A 67 7.70 16.32 20.49
N GLY A 68 7.45 15.01 20.62
CA GLY A 68 6.73 14.44 21.77
C GLY A 68 5.26 14.89 21.85
N ASP A 69 4.66 15.32 20.74
CA ASP A 69 3.29 15.84 20.70
C ASP A 69 2.28 14.70 20.54
N LEU A 70 1.81 14.15 21.66
CA LEU A 70 0.83 13.04 21.67
C LEU A 70 -0.51 13.39 21.00
N VAL A 71 -0.94 14.66 21.09
CA VAL A 71 -2.19 15.11 20.45
C VAL A 71 -1.99 15.19 18.94
N GLY A 72 -0.85 15.71 18.49
CA GLY A 72 -0.43 15.70 17.10
C GLY A 72 -0.32 14.28 16.54
N MET A 73 0.30 13.35 17.27
CA MET A 73 0.41 11.95 16.88
C MET A 73 -0.97 11.33 16.64
N ARG A 74 -1.90 11.48 17.61
CA ARG A 74 -3.29 11.01 17.47
C ARG A 74 -3.98 11.62 16.26
N THR A 75 -3.87 12.92 16.09
CA THR A 75 -4.51 13.64 14.97
C THR A 75 -4.03 13.13 13.62
N GLN A 76 -2.71 12.94 13.46
CA GLN A 76 -2.15 12.46 12.19
C GLN A 76 -2.46 10.98 11.96
N ALA A 77 -2.46 10.16 13.01
CA ALA A 77 -2.91 8.77 12.94
C ALA A 77 -4.38 8.67 12.49
N ASP A 78 -5.28 9.45 13.11
CA ASP A 78 -6.70 9.49 12.73
C ASP A 78 -6.91 9.95 11.28
N ASN A 79 -6.13 10.93 10.83
CA ASN A 79 -6.19 11.40 9.44
C ASN A 79 -5.64 10.37 8.47
N ALA A 80 -4.58 9.64 8.84
CA ALA A 80 -4.11 8.49 8.07
C ALA A 80 -5.23 7.45 7.96
N TYR A 81 -5.90 7.11 9.06
CA TYR A 81 -6.97 6.11 9.06
C TYR A 81 -8.14 6.47 8.14
N LYS A 82 -8.50 7.75 8.06
CA LYS A 82 -9.54 8.20 7.13
C LYS A 82 -9.15 7.96 5.67
N ALA A 83 -7.91 8.25 5.29
CA ALA A 83 -7.42 7.97 3.94
C ALA A 83 -7.46 6.46 3.64
N LEU A 84 -7.13 5.62 4.63
CA LEU A 84 -7.20 4.16 4.49
C LEU A 84 -8.62 3.62 4.35
N ASP A 85 -9.55 4.16 5.14
CA ASP A 85 -10.98 3.83 5.02
C ASP A 85 -11.54 4.24 3.65
N GLU A 86 -11.02 5.31 3.04
CA GLU A 86 -11.37 5.72 1.67
C GLU A 86 -10.85 4.72 0.63
N LEU A 87 -9.65 4.15 0.82
CA LEU A 87 -9.10 3.09 -0.02
C LEU A 87 -10.00 1.84 -0.04
N GLY A 88 -10.49 1.45 1.14
CA GLY A 88 -11.41 0.30 1.29
C GLY A 88 -12.76 0.50 0.61
N LYS A 89 -13.14 1.76 0.34
CA LYS A 89 -14.42 2.13 -0.30
C LYS A 89 -14.31 2.29 -1.82
N LEU A 90 -13.11 2.21 -2.39
CA LEU A 90 -12.94 2.31 -3.85
C LEU A 90 -13.67 1.16 -4.55
N ASN A 91 -14.23 1.44 -5.73
CA ASN A 91 -14.82 0.41 -6.56
C ASN A 91 -13.69 -0.40 -7.20
N VAL A 92 -13.57 -1.66 -6.80
CA VAL A 92 -12.41 -2.49 -7.17
C VAL A 92 -12.79 -3.44 -8.30
N PRO A 93 -12.05 -3.38 -9.43
CA PRO A 93 -12.18 -4.37 -10.49
C PRO A 93 -11.96 -5.78 -9.94
N ASP A 94 -12.73 -6.75 -10.42
CA ASP A 94 -12.69 -8.13 -9.90
C ASP A 94 -11.27 -8.73 -9.90
N ASP A 95 -10.47 -8.40 -10.90
CA ASP A 95 -9.10 -8.88 -11.08
C ASP A 95 -8.06 -8.24 -10.13
N LEU A 96 -8.46 -7.22 -9.37
CA LEU A 96 -7.60 -6.45 -8.45
C LEU A 96 -8.02 -6.60 -6.98
N LYS A 97 -9.00 -7.44 -6.68
CA LYS A 97 -9.47 -7.66 -5.29
C LYS A 97 -8.38 -8.21 -4.38
N ASP A 98 -7.53 -9.09 -4.89
CA ASP A 98 -6.38 -9.61 -4.16
C ASP A 98 -5.33 -8.54 -3.89
N ILE A 99 -5.12 -7.62 -4.83
CA ILE A 99 -4.27 -6.44 -4.68
C ILE A 99 -4.84 -5.47 -3.64
N GLN A 100 -6.14 -5.17 -3.72
CA GLN A 100 -6.82 -4.35 -2.71
C GLN A 100 -6.66 -4.94 -1.31
N GLN A 101 -6.80 -6.26 -1.17
CA GLN A 101 -6.66 -6.91 0.13
C GLN A 101 -5.26 -6.71 0.71
N GLU A 102 -4.19 -6.79 -0.09
CA GLU A 102 -2.83 -6.52 0.39
C GLU A 102 -2.67 -5.09 0.87
N TYR A 103 -3.25 -4.11 0.16
CA TYR A 103 -3.25 -2.73 0.62
C TYR A 103 -4.07 -2.57 1.91
N VAL A 104 -5.29 -3.11 1.98
CA VAL A 104 -6.13 -3.02 3.19
C VAL A 104 -5.46 -3.70 4.39
N ASP A 105 -4.86 -4.87 4.21
CA ASP A 105 -4.14 -5.57 5.27
C ASP A 105 -2.92 -4.78 5.73
N GLY A 106 -2.11 -4.27 4.79
CA GLY A 106 -0.91 -3.50 5.12
C GLY A 106 -1.22 -2.21 5.85
N THR A 107 -2.26 -1.51 5.41
CA THR A 107 -2.72 -0.26 6.03
C THR A 107 -3.33 -0.49 7.42
N ASN A 108 -4.06 -1.60 7.63
CA ASN A 108 -4.52 -1.99 8.97
C ASN A 108 -3.36 -2.31 9.93
N LYS A 109 -2.31 -2.99 9.45
CA LYS A 109 -1.11 -3.26 10.25
C LYS A 109 -0.38 -1.98 10.65
N LEU A 110 -0.25 -1.03 9.73
CA LEU A 110 0.30 0.30 10.05
C LEU A 110 -0.54 1.01 11.11
N LYS A 111 -1.87 0.93 10.99
CA LYS A 111 -2.79 1.49 11.98
C LYS A 111 -2.61 0.88 13.37
N ASP A 112 -2.52 -0.44 13.46
CA ASP A 112 -2.29 -1.11 14.74
C ASP A 112 -0.97 -0.67 15.37
N ALA A 113 0.09 -0.56 14.57
CA ALA A 113 1.40 -0.10 15.03
C ALA A 113 1.38 1.35 15.56
N LEU A 114 0.75 2.28 14.82
CA LEU A 114 0.65 3.69 15.22
C LEU A 114 -0.16 3.85 16.51
N ASN A 115 -1.27 3.12 16.64
CA ASN A 115 -2.08 3.13 17.86
C ASN A 115 -1.30 2.56 19.05
N ALA A 116 -0.65 1.41 18.89
CA ALA A 116 0.16 0.81 19.95
C ALA A 116 1.30 1.73 20.39
N TYR A 117 1.91 2.48 19.46
CA TYR A 117 2.89 3.50 19.78
C TYR A 117 2.29 4.66 20.59
N ILE A 118 1.17 5.23 20.14
CA ILE A 118 0.47 6.30 20.87
C ILE A 118 0.09 5.83 22.28
N GLU A 119 -0.47 4.63 22.41
CA GLU A 119 -0.89 4.05 23.69
C GLU A 119 0.29 3.89 24.64
N LEU A 120 1.41 3.33 24.16
CA LEU A 120 2.64 3.20 24.93
C LEU A 120 3.11 4.54 25.49
N TYR A 121 3.23 5.57 24.64
CA TYR A 121 3.72 6.86 25.09
C TYR A 121 2.68 7.64 25.92
N THR A 122 1.39 7.38 25.74
CA THR A 122 0.34 7.91 26.62
C THR A 122 0.43 7.30 28.01
N GLU A 123 0.70 5.99 28.10
CA GLU A 123 0.88 5.30 29.36
C GLU A 123 2.12 5.83 30.11
N ILE A 124 3.22 6.06 29.39
CA ILE A 124 4.43 6.69 29.93
C ILE A 124 4.13 8.11 30.45
N ASP A 125 3.44 8.93 29.65
CA ASP A 125 3.07 10.31 30.02
C ASP A 125 2.11 10.37 31.22
N SER A 126 1.23 9.38 31.34
CA SER A 126 0.26 9.29 32.45
C SER A 126 0.83 8.66 33.73
N ALA A 127 2.07 8.16 33.69
CA ALA A 127 2.70 7.51 34.83
C ALA A 127 2.96 8.48 35.97
N THR A 128 2.81 8.01 37.21
CA THR A 128 3.03 8.81 38.42
C THR A 128 3.92 8.06 39.40
N GLU A 129 4.40 8.71 40.46
CA GLU A 129 5.17 8.02 41.51
C GLU A 129 4.36 6.90 42.20
N ALA A 130 3.04 7.07 42.35
CA ALA A 130 2.16 6.08 42.94
C ALA A 130 1.82 4.93 41.98
N GLN A 131 1.91 5.17 40.67
CA GLN A 131 1.65 4.19 39.63
C GLN A 131 2.69 4.37 38.51
N PRO A 132 3.91 3.87 38.72
CA PRO A 132 4.99 4.04 37.76
C PRO A 132 4.75 3.18 36.52
N PHE A 133 5.32 3.61 35.39
CA PHE A 133 5.32 2.83 34.16
C PHE A 133 6.16 1.55 34.32
N ASP A 134 5.66 0.42 33.81
CA ASP A 134 6.39 -0.86 33.83
C ASP A 134 7.36 -0.96 32.65
N TYR A 135 8.60 -0.56 32.90
CA TYR A 135 9.67 -0.64 31.90
C TYR A 135 10.11 -2.07 31.56
N SER A 136 9.70 -3.10 32.31
CA SER A 136 10.12 -4.48 32.02
C SER A 136 9.56 -5.03 30.70
N THR A 137 8.45 -4.46 30.23
CA THR A 137 7.80 -4.84 28.96
C THR A 137 8.10 -3.88 27.81
N TYR A 138 8.79 -2.76 28.08
CA TYR A 138 9.01 -1.67 27.12
C TYR A 138 9.68 -2.16 25.84
N ASP A 139 10.81 -2.86 25.96
CA ASP A 139 11.59 -3.32 24.80
C ASP A 139 10.77 -4.28 23.92
N GLN A 140 10.01 -5.18 24.54
CA GLN A 140 9.14 -6.12 23.80
C GLN A 140 8.03 -5.36 23.07
N ARG A 141 7.37 -4.40 23.72
CA ARG A 141 6.30 -3.60 23.11
C ARG A 141 6.82 -2.79 21.91
N ILE A 142 8.01 -2.18 22.03
CA ILE A 142 8.65 -1.49 20.92
C ILE A 142 8.98 -2.46 19.77
N ALA A 143 9.50 -3.65 20.09
CA ALA A 143 9.78 -4.66 19.08
C ALA A 143 8.51 -5.12 18.34
N ASP A 144 7.40 -5.31 19.06
CA ASP A 144 6.11 -5.71 18.49
C ASP A 144 5.53 -4.60 17.60
N ILE A 145 5.56 -3.34 18.05
CA ILE A 145 5.16 -2.18 17.25
C ILE A 145 5.97 -2.11 15.96
N LYS A 146 7.29 -2.27 16.04
CA LYS A 146 8.16 -2.27 14.87
C LYS A 146 7.82 -3.41 13.92
N SER A 147 7.58 -4.62 14.45
CA SER A 147 7.22 -5.78 13.65
C SER A 147 5.90 -5.56 12.90
N GLN A 148 4.90 -4.98 13.55
CA GLN A 148 3.62 -4.64 12.92
C GLN A 148 3.79 -3.60 11.82
N TYR A 149 4.59 -2.56 12.07
CA TYR A 149 4.91 -1.54 11.08
C TYR A 149 5.60 -2.15 9.85
N ASP A 150 6.65 -2.95 10.06
CA ASP A 150 7.40 -3.61 8.98
C ASP A 150 6.51 -4.57 8.18
N GLU A 151 5.65 -5.35 8.85
CA GLU A 151 4.66 -6.22 8.20
C GLU A 151 3.70 -5.41 7.32
N GLY A 152 3.22 -4.27 7.84
CA GLY A 152 2.36 -3.35 7.11
C GLY A 152 3.02 -2.82 5.83
N ILE A 153 4.26 -2.35 5.91
CA ILE A 153 5.03 -1.90 4.75
C ILE A 153 5.24 -3.05 3.74
N GLY A 154 5.60 -4.24 4.22
CA GLY A 154 5.80 -5.41 3.35
C GLY A 154 4.53 -5.78 2.56
N LYS A 155 3.36 -5.61 3.18
CA LYS A 155 2.05 -5.81 2.54
C LYS A 155 1.76 -4.77 1.47
N LEU A 156 2.03 -3.49 1.72
CA LEU A 156 1.91 -2.44 0.71
C LEU A 156 2.80 -2.72 -0.51
N GLN A 157 4.07 -3.09 -0.27
CA GLN A 157 5.00 -3.46 -1.33
C GLN A 157 4.54 -4.70 -2.12
N SER A 158 3.94 -5.69 -1.45
CA SER A 158 3.33 -6.85 -2.11
C SER A 158 2.18 -6.41 -3.03
N GLY A 159 1.31 -5.51 -2.57
CA GLY A 159 0.25 -4.90 -3.38
C GLY A 159 0.80 -4.21 -4.62
N ASP A 160 1.82 -3.37 -4.47
CA ASP A 160 2.47 -2.66 -5.58
C ASP A 160 3.08 -3.61 -6.61
N ASN A 161 3.79 -4.64 -6.15
CA ASN A 161 4.40 -5.63 -7.03
C ASN A 161 3.32 -6.36 -7.85
N LYS A 162 2.26 -6.85 -7.20
CA LYS A 162 1.14 -7.52 -7.89
C LYS A 162 0.43 -6.58 -8.86
N ALA A 163 0.25 -5.32 -8.50
CA ALA A 163 -0.35 -4.33 -9.38
C ALA A 163 0.52 -4.05 -10.62
N SER A 164 1.84 -4.05 -10.48
CA SER A 164 2.77 -3.87 -11.61
C SER A 164 2.72 -5.01 -12.63
N GLU A 165 2.40 -6.23 -12.19
CA GLU A 165 2.24 -7.42 -13.06
C GLU A 165 0.92 -7.40 -13.86
N LYS A 166 -0.04 -6.56 -13.48
CA LYS A 166 -1.37 -6.43 -14.11
C LYS A 166 -1.46 -5.28 -15.11
N ASN A 167 -0.44 -4.42 -15.18
CA ASN A 167 -0.32 -3.30 -16.13
C ASN A 167 0.48 -3.70 -17.37
#